data_AF-A0A7J8T2V8-F1
#
_entry.id   AF-A0A7J8T2V8-F1
#
_cell.length_a   1.000
_cell.length_b   1.000
_cell.length_c   1.000
_cell.angle_alpha   90.00
_cell.angle_beta   90.00
_cell.angle_gamma   90.00
#
_symmetry.space_group_name_H-M   'P 1'
#
loop_
_entity.id
_entity.type
_entity.pdbx_description
1 polymer ?
#
loop_
_entity_poly.entity_id
_entity_poly.type
_entity_poly.pdbx_seq_one_letter_code
_entity_poly.pdbx_strand_id
1 'polypeptide(L)' 'RYLGNCIVLEVELWGILDGLNLTLDRCFKRILIQTDSIEAINAIMEDSSENSNSTIVKRIHHTLKRVK' A
#
# COMPACT_ATOMS: atom_id res chain seq x y z
N ARG A 1 1.16 -14.65 -0.42
CA ARG A 1 0.61 -16.04 -0.37
C ARG A 1 0.43 -16.39 1.12
N TYR A 2 -0.71 -16.94 1.56
CA TYR A 2 -1.11 -17.17 2.98
C TYR A 2 -1.74 -15.98 3.74
N LEU A 3 -2.75 -15.30 3.15
CA LEU A 3 -3.45 -14.20 3.83
C LEU A 3 -4.28 -14.63 5.06
N GLY A 4 -4.59 -15.93 5.20
CA GLY A 4 -5.38 -16.42 6.33
C GLY A 4 -6.81 -15.88 6.29
N ASN A 5 -7.32 -15.43 7.45
CA ASN A 5 -8.60 -14.72 7.55
C ASN A 5 -8.33 -13.22 7.54
N CYS A 6 -8.82 -12.52 6.52
CA CYS A 6 -8.63 -11.09 6.33
C CYS A 6 -9.84 -10.49 5.61
N ILE A 7 -10.07 -9.19 5.79
CA ILE A 7 -11.11 -8.47 5.05
C ILE A 7 -10.60 -8.06 3.67
N VAL A 8 -11.53 -7.81 2.74
CA VAL A 8 -11.21 -7.42 1.36
C VAL A 8 -10.25 -6.23 1.30
N LEU A 9 -10.47 -5.21 2.14
CA LEU A 9 -9.58 -4.04 2.22
C LEU A 9 -8.13 -4.41 2.57
N GLU A 10 -7.91 -5.37 3.47
CA GLU A 10 -6.56 -5.80 3.82
C GLU A 10 -5.88 -6.49 2.65
N VAL A 11 -6.63 -7.27 1.86
CA VAL A 11 -6.11 -7.93 0.65
C VAL A 11 -5.69 -6.90 -0.40
N GLU A 12 -6.54 -5.89 -0.64
CA GLU A 12 -6.25 -4.81 -1.58
C GLU A 12 -4.98 -4.04 -1.18
N LEU A 13 -4.89 -3.63 0.08
CA LEU A 13 -3.72 -2.93 0.61
C LEU A 13 -2.45 -3.82 0.56
N TRP A 14 -2.57 -5.12 0.82
CA TRP A 14 -1.46 -6.06 0.67
C TRP A 14 -0.98 -6.16 -0.77
N GLY A 15 -1.90 -6.23 -1.74
CA GLY A 15 -1.56 -6.24 -3.16
C GLY A 15 -0.80 -4.99 -3.59
N ILE A 16 -1.23 -3.82 -3.11
CA ILE A 16 -0.54 -2.54 -3.34
C ILE A 16 0.87 -2.56 -2.72
N LEU A 17 1.01 -3.00 -1.46
CA LEU A 17 2.30 -3.05 -0.78
C LEU A 17 3.28 -4.02 -1.47
N ASP A 18 2.80 -5.19 -1.90
CA ASP A 18 3.61 -6.18 -2.62
C ASP A 18 4.08 -5.63 -3.98
N GLY A 19 3.17 -5.01 -4.74
CA GLY A 19 3.50 -4.31 -5.98
C GLY A 19 4.54 -3.20 -5.78
N LEU A 20 4.40 -2.39 -4.73
CA LEU A 20 5.38 -1.36 -4.40
C LEU A 20 6.77 -1.94 -4.10
N ASN A 21 6.87 -3.01 -3.31
CA ASN A 21 8.17 -3.64 -3.02
C ASN A 21 8.81 -4.19 -4.30
N LEU A 22 8.03 -4.85 -5.17
CA LEU A 22 8.51 -5.34 -6.47
C LEU A 22 9.04 -4.21 -7.36
N THR A 23 8.37 -3.05 -7.35
CA THR A 23 8.81 -1.91 -8.17
C THR A 23 10.07 -1.24 -7.63
N LEU A 24 10.24 -1.20 -6.30
CA LEU A 24 11.47 -0.71 -5.67
C LEU A 24 12.67 -1.62 -5.99
N ASP A 25 12.48 -2.93 -5.92
CA ASP A 25 13.52 -3.92 -6.26
C ASP A 25 14.01 -3.76 -7.71
N ARG A 26 13.15 -3.25 -8.59
CA ARG A 26 13.46 -2.98 -10.01
C ARG A 26 13.87 -1.53 -10.30
N CYS A 27 14.01 -0.69 -9.28
CA CYS A 27 14.45 0.71 -9.38
C CYS A 27 13.58 1.59 -10.31
N PHE A 28 12.28 1.33 -10.38
CA PHE A 28 11.35 2.22 -11.09
C PHE A 28 11.23 3.55 -10.33
N LYS A 29 11.41 4.67 -11.03
CA LYS A 29 11.39 6.03 -10.46
C LYS A 29 9.99 6.63 -10.37
N ARG A 30 9.08 6.18 -11.24
CA ARG A 30 7.69 6.67 -11.27
C ARG A 30 6.76 5.48 -11.41
N ILE A 31 5.81 5.39 -10.49
CA ILE A 31 4.85 4.28 -10.41
C ILE A 31 3.46 4.91 -10.42
N LEU A 32 2.56 4.34 -11.22
CA LEU A 32 1.13 4.62 -11.17
C LEU A 32 0.48 3.40 -10.51
N ILE A 33 -0.16 3.61 -9.36
CA ILE A 33 -0.94 2.59 -8.67
C ILE A 33 -2.39 2.75 -9.11
N GLN A 34 -2.99 1.70 -9.62
CA GLN A 34 -4.40 1.65 -10.00
C GLN A 34 -5.10 0.54 -9.21
N THR A 35 -6.23 0.89 -8.60
CA THR A 35 -7.11 -0.04 -7.87
C THR A 35 -8.56 0.39 -8.10
N ASP A 36 -9.48 -0.57 -8.10
CA ASP A 36 -10.92 -0.35 -8.11
C ASP A 36 -11.51 -0.21 -6.69
N SER A 37 -10.68 -0.35 -5.65
CA SER A 37 -11.08 -0.20 -4.25
C SER A 37 -10.98 1.25 -3.79
N ILE A 38 -12.12 1.93 -3.72
CA ILE A 38 -12.20 3.29 -3.17
C ILE A 38 -11.79 3.34 -1.69
N GLU A 39 -12.03 2.27 -0.94
CA GLU A 39 -11.60 2.14 0.45
C GLU A 39 -10.07 2.12 0.57
N ALA A 40 -9.39 1.40 -0.33
CA ALA A 40 -7.92 1.38 -0.36
C ALA A 40 -7.35 2.74 -0.74
N ILE A 41 -7.98 3.45 -1.69
CA ILE A 41 -7.59 4.82 -2.05
C ILE A 41 -7.70 5.73 -0.83
N ASN A 42 -8.86 5.75 -0.16
CA ASN A 42 -9.08 6.61 1.01
C ASN A 42 -8.09 6.29 2.14
N ALA A 43 -7.86 5.00 2.41
CA ALA A 43 -6.93 4.56 3.44
C ALA A 43 -5.47 5.00 3.18
N ILE A 44 -5.06 5.12 1.91
CA ILE A 44 -3.71 5.57 1.52
C ILE A 44 -3.64 7.10 1.39
N MET A 45 -4.74 7.77 1.04
CA MET A 45 -4.76 9.23 0.87
C MET A 45 -4.94 9.99 2.19
N GLU A 46 -5.47 9.37 3.24
CA GLU A 46 -5.54 9.99 4.57
C GLU A 46 -4.13 10.24 5.12
N ASP A 47 -3.75 11.52 5.18
CA ASP A 47 -2.37 12.02 5.35
C ASP A 47 -1.75 11.78 6.76
N SER A 48 -2.37 10.95 7.59
CA SER A 48 -1.91 10.67 8.95
C SER A 48 -1.27 9.28 9.07
N SER A 49 -0.14 9.11 8.37
CA SER A 49 0.73 7.93 8.50
C SER A 49 1.06 7.59 9.97
N GLU A 50 1.05 8.55 10.91
CA GLU A 50 1.32 8.28 12.32
C GLU A 50 0.08 7.75 13.08
N ASN A 51 -1.12 8.22 12.71
CA ASN A 51 -2.38 7.88 13.38
C ASN A 51 -3.12 6.68 12.77
N SER A 52 -2.70 6.18 11.60
CA SER A 52 -3.33 4.98 11.03
C SER A 52 -3.14 3.78 11.97
N ASN A 53 -4.25 3.13 12.32
CA ASN A 53 -4.22 1.87 13.08
C ASN A 53 -3.76 0.67 12.23
N SER A 54 -3.69 0.84 10.90
CA SER A 54 -3.26 -0.22 9.99
C SER A 54 -1.75 -0.20 9.79
N THR A 55 -1.10 -1.29 10.18
CA THR A 55 0.34 -1.51 9.94
C THR A 55 0.66 -1.59 8.45
N ILE A 56 -0.27 -2.07 7.61
CA ILE A 56 -0.09 -2.17 6.15
C ILE A 56 -0.06 -0.77 5.53
N VAL A 57 -1.02 0.11 5.90
CA VAL A 57 -1.06 1.51 5.44
C VAL A 57 0.22 2.25 5.82
N LYS A 58 0.67 2.10 7.08
CA LYS A 58 1.94 2.66 7.56
C LYS A 58 3.13 2.23 6.70
N ARG A 59 3.19 0.95 6.33
CA ARG A 59 4.25 0.43 5.45
C ARG A 59 4.14 0.98 4.04
N ILE A 60 2.94 1.08 3.46
CA ILE A 60 2.71 1.70 2.14
C ILE A 60 3.25 3.13 2.13
N HIS A 61 2.89 3.97 3.11
CA HIS A 61 3.40 5.34 3.19
C HIS A 61 4.92 5.41 3.32
N HIS A 62 5.52 4.56 4.16
CA HIS A 62 6.98 4.50 4.27
C HIS A 62 7.62 4.13 2.92
N THR A 63 7.09 3.12 2.25
CA THR A 63 7.59 2.67 0.95
C THR A 63 7.46 3.76 -0.11
N LEU A 64 6.33 4.47 -0.16
CA LEU A 64 6.12 5.60 -1.07
C LEU A 64 7.13 6.73 -0.84
N LYS A 65 7.49 7.05 0.42
CA LYS A 65 8.55 8.04 0.74
C LYS A 65 9.93 7.65 0.21
N ARG A 66 10.16 6.38 -0.13
CA ARG A 66 11.42 5.87 -0.68
C ARG A 66 11.46 5.89 -2.21
N VAL A 67 10.29 5.94 -2.87
CA VAL A 67 10.18 6.12 -4.32
C VAL A 67 10.40 7.61 -4.61
N LYS A 68 11.58 7.97 -5.15
CA LYS A 68 11.94 9.33 -5.55
C LYS A 68 11.76 9.57 -7.04
#